data_AF-A0A0R1VVC4-F1
#
_entry.id   AF-A0A0R1VVC4-F1
#
_cell.length_a   1.000
_cell.length_b   1.000
_cell.length_c   1.000
_cell.angle_alpha   90.00
_cell.angle_beta   90.00
_cell.angle_gamma   90.00
#
_symmetry.space_group_name_H-M   'P 1'
#
loop_
_entity.id
_entity.type
_entity.pdbx_description
1 polymer ?
#
loop_
_entity_poly.entity_id
_entity_poly.type
_entity_poly.pdbx_seq_one_letter_code
_entity_poly.pdbx_strand_id
1 'polypeptide(L)' 'MIKLALSDADVKTALITMYAIGIICLVIIFFLLDKINGQFFTKFSIGLIAVILIMGIILINLFSLS' A
#
# COMPACT_ATOMS: atom_id res chain seq x y z
N MET A 1 19.87 -0.72 -30.38
CA MET A 1 19.44 0.14 -29.25
C MET A 1 18.29 -0.55 -28.56
N ILE A 2 18.48 -0.90 -27.29
CA ILE A 2 17.55 -1.68 -26.48
C ILE A 2 16.29 -0.84 -26.24
N LYS A 3 15.10 -1.36 -26.56
CA LYS A 3 13.81 -0.73 -26.26
C LYS A 3 13.65 -0.64 -24.73
N LEU A 4 14.12 0.45 -24.14
CA LEU A 4 13.76 0.89 -22.80
C LEU A 4 12.37 1.53 -22.85
N ALA A 5 11.39 0.75 -23.30
CA ALA A 5 9.98 1.12 -23.32
C ALA A 5 9.24 -0.08 -22.76
N LEU A 6 9.39 -0.30 -21.45
CA LEU A 6 8.35 -1.01 -20.72
C LEU A 6 7.07 -0.22 -21.01
N SER A 7 6.01 -0.88 -21.47
CA SER A 7 4.77 -0.18 -21.77
C SER A 7 4.34 0.61 -20.54
N ASP A 8 3.86 1.84 -20.68
CA ASP A 8 3.34 2.62 -19.54
C ASP A 8 2.27 1.82 -18.76
N ALA A 9 1.56 0.92 -19.46
CA ALA A 9 0.64 -0.04 -18.87
C ALA A 9 1.32 -1.09 -17.98
N ASP A 10 2.50 -1.59 -18.35
CA ASP A 10 3.26 -2.55 -17.55
C ASP A 10 3.79 -1.89 -16.28
N VAL A 11 4.29 -0.64 -16.38
CA VAL A 11 4.75 0.15 -15.24
C VAL A 11 3.59 0.41 -14.27
N LYS A 12 2.42 0.82 -14.79
CA LYS A 12 1.21 1.02 -13.99
C LYS A 12 0.79 -0.27 -13.28
N THR A 13 0.79 -1.40 -13.99
CA THR A 13 0.42 -2.71 -13.42
C THR A 13 1.38 -3.14 -12.32
N ALA A 14 2.68 -2.98 -12.52
CA ALA A 14 3.69 -3.24 -11.50
C ALA A 14 3.50 -2.33 -10.27
N LEU A 15 3.20 -1.05 -10.48
CA LEU A 15 2.99 -0.08 -9.40
C LEU A 15 1.74 -0.42 -8.57
N ILE A 16 0.62 -0.75 -9.21
CA ILE A 16 -0.60 -1.22 -8.55
C ILE A 16 -0.32 -2.47 -7.71
N THR A 17 0.42 -3.43 -8.27
CA THR A 17 0.77 -4.69 -7.58
C THR A 17 1.65 -4.41 -6.35
N MET A 18 2.64 -3.53 -6.48
CA MET A 18 3.50 -3.13 -5.36
C MET A 18 2.72 -2.46 -4.23
N TYR A 19 1.80 -1.53 -4.56
CA TYR A 19 0.94 -0.87 -3.57
C TYR A 19 0.02 -1.88 -2.87
N ALA A 20 -0.57 -2.82 -3.61
CA ALA A 20 -1.44 -3.85 -3.04
C ALA A 20 -0.68 -4.73 -2.04
N ILE A 21 0.52 -5.21 -2.39
CA ILE A 21 1.38 -6.00 -1.49
C ILE A 21 1.77 -5.17 -0.25
N GLY A 22 2.15 -3.90 -0.45
CA GLY A 22 2.49 -2.99 0.64
C GLY A 22 1.35 -2.83 1.65
N ILE A 23 0.12 -2.62 1.17
CA ILE A 23 -1.08 -2.50 2.01
C ILE A 23 -1.31 -3.80 2.80
N ILE A 24 -1.22 -4.98 2.16
CA ILE A 24 -1.40 -6.28 2.83
C ILE A 24 -0.38 -6.44 3.97
N CYS A 25 0.89 -6.12 3.72
CA CYS A 25 1.94 -6.17 4.75
C CYS A 25 1.65 -5.24 5.92
N LEU A 26 1.23 -4.00 5.66
CA LEU A 26 0.89 -3.04 6.71
C LEU A 26 -0.32 -3.49 7.55
N VAL A 27 -1.33 -4.09 6.92
CA VAL A 27 -2.49 -4.67 7.61
C VAL A 27 -2.05 -5.82 8.52
N ILE A 28 -1.17 -6.71 8.06
CA ILE A 28 -0.64 -7.80 8.89
C ILE A 28 0.13 -7.24 10.09
N ILE A 29 0.99 -6.24 9.87
CA ILE A 29 1.73 -5.58 10.95
C ILE A 29 0.77 -4.96 11.97
N PHE A 30 -0.33 -4.34 11.50
CA PHE A 30 -1.36 -3.78 12.38
C PHE A 30 -1.98 -4.85 13.29
N PHE A 31 -2.38 -5.99 12.73
CA PHE A 31 -2.90 -7.12 13.52
C PHE A 31 -1.87 -7.71 14.47
N LEU A 32 -0.61 -7.79 14.04
CA LEU A 32 0.47 -8.28 14.88
C LEU A 32 0.71 -7.35 16.07
N LEU A 33 0.69 -6.03 15.83
CA LEU A 33 0.80 -5.05 16.89
C LEU A 33 -0.35 -5.09 17.87
N ASP A 34 -1.58 -5.21 17.39
CA ASP A 34 -2.75 -5.35 18.27
C ASP A 34 -2.59 -6.58 19.18
N LYS A 35 -2.19 -7.72 18.59
CA LYS A 35 -1.96 -8.96 19.33
C LYS A 35 -0.84 -8.84 20.38
N ILE A 36 0.26 -8.15 20.07
CA ILE A 36 1.40 -8.02 20.98
C ILE A 36 1.11 -7.00 22.08
N ASN A 37 0.50 -5.88 21.72
CA ASN A 37 0.31 -4.74 22.61
C ASN A 37 -0.99 -4.83 23.42
N GLY A 38 -1.91 -5.72 23.05
CA GLY A 38 -3.23 -5.89 23.66
C GLY A 38 -4.12 -4.65 23.55
N GLN A 39 -3.76 -3.70 22.70
CA GLN A 39 -4.44 -2.42 22.51
C GLN A 39 -4.55 -2.12 21.01
N PHE A 40 -5.78 -2.07 20.53
CA PHE A 40 -6.09 -1.77 19.12
C PHE A 40 -5.62 -0.38 18.67
N PHE A 41 -5.62 0.60 19.58
CA PHE A 41 -5.36 2.00 19.26
C PHE A 41 -4.16 2.55 20.06
N THR A 42 -2.97 2.30 19.53
CA THR A 42 -1.76 3.00 19.98
C THR A 42 -1.45 4.19 19.07
N LYS A 43 -0.62 5.14 19.54
CA LYS A 43 -0.14 6.26 18.69
C LYS A 43 0.54 5.74 17.41
N PHE A 44 1.21 4.59 17.48
CA PHE A 44 1.80 3.94 16.33
C PHE A 44 0.74 3.34 15.41
N SER A 45 -0.25 2.62 15.94
CA SER A 45 -1.36 2.04 15.18
C SER A 45 -2.14 3.12 14.41
N ILE A 46 -2.35 4.29 15.01
CA ILE A 46 -2.99 5.44 14.34
C ILE A 46 -2.14 5.95 13.17
N GLY A 47 -0.82 6.08 13.35
CA GLY A 47 0.10 6.42 12.27
C GLY A 47 0.09 5.36 11.16
N LEU A 48 0.02 4.08 11.50
CA LEU A 48 -0.04 2.98 10.55
C LEU A 48 -1.33 3.01 9.73
N ILE A 49 -2.48 3.28 10.37
CA ILE A 49 -3.76 3.47 9.67
C ILE A 49 -3.68 4.65 8.69
N ALA A 50 -3.06 5.77 9.07
CA ALA A 50 -2.90 6.92 8.19
C ALA A 50 -2.07 6.57 6.95
N VAL A 51 -0.98 5.80 7.10
CA VAL A 51 -0.17 5.34 5.96
C VAL A 51 -0.96 4.42 5.04
N ILE A 52 -1.73 3.48 5.60
CA ILE A 52 -2.61 2.58 4.83
C ILE A 52 -3.64 3.39 4.03
N LEU A 53 -4.24 4.42 4.64
CA LEU A 53 -5.20 5.31 3.97
C LEU A 53 -4.57 6.08 2.81
N ILE A 54 -3.38 6.68 3.00
CA ILE A 54 -2.68 7.41 1.95
C ILE A 54 -2.36 6.47 0.79
N MET A 55 -1.86 5.27 1.07
CA MET A 55 -1.59 4.27 0.04
C MET A 55 -2.87 3.83 -0.70
N GLY A 56 -3.98 3.67 0.01
CA GLY A 56 -5.28 3.39 -0.59
C GLY A 56 -5.76 4.49 -1.53
N ILE A 57 -5.64 5.76 -1.12
CA ILE A 57 -6.01 6.92 -1.96
C ILE A 57 -5.15 6.96 -3.23
N ILE A 58 -3.84 6.73 -3.10
CA ILE A 58 -2.93 6.69 -4.25
C ILE A 58 -3.34 5.55 -5.20
N LEU A 59 -3.67 4.38 -4.66
CA LEU A 59 -4.11 3.23 -5.45
C LEU A 59 -5.41 3.52 -6.21
N ILE A 60 -6.42 4.11 -5.55
CA ILE A 60 -7.69 4.52 -6.19
C ILE A 60 -7.43 5.54 -7.30
N ASN A 61 -6.56 6.52 -7.07
CA ASN A 61 -6.20 7.50 -8.09
C ASN A 61 -5.46 6.85 -9.28
N LEU A 62 -4.60 5.87 -9.04
CA LEU A 62 -3.93 5.11 -10.11
C LEU A 62 -4.92 4.34 -10.98
N PHE A 63 -5.97 3.77 -10.39
CA PHE A 63 -7.05 3.10 -11.13
C PHE A 63 -7.99 4.08 -11.84
N SER A 64 -8.27 5.24 -11.25
CA SER A 64 -9.15 6.27 -11.81
C SER A 64 -8.50 7.04 -12.98
N LEU A 65 -7.17 7.14 -12.99
CA LEU A 65 -6.40 7.74 -14.09
C LEU A 65 -6.14 6.73 -15.24
N SER A 66 -6.86 5.61 -15.28
CA SER A 66 -6.85 4.62 -16.36
C SER A 66 -8.04 4.81 -17.29
#